data_AF-A0A3N7CD00-F1
#
_entry.id   AF-A0A3N7CD00-F1
#
_cell.length_a   1.000
_cell.length_b   1.000
_cell.length_c   1.000
_cell.angle_alpha   90.00
_cell.angle_beta   90.00
_cell.angle_gamma   90.00
#
_symmetry.space_group_name_H-M   'P 1'
#
loop_
_entity.id
_entity.type
_entity.pdbx_description
1 polymer ?
#
loop_
_entity_poly.entity_id
_entity_poly.type
_entity_poly.pdbx_seq_one_letter_code
_entity_poly.pdbx_strand_id
1 'polypeptide(L)'
;MDTQHKAGFVNIFGPPNAGKSTLLNALIGESLAIISPKVQTTRHRILGFITEENYQIIFSDTPGIINPKYKLHSKMMQQVKSAMEDADVALLMADATESIDGFAEIIATLKLKSPTILLINKIDLIKDKAEQERLLAAFAEKIKPTKTIAISVTKKINMEQILPAVLEYLPPNPPFFPEDDISDRPTRFFVSELIREKIYFLYDKEIPYHTAVLVQSFKDLPHIVRISADIVVTRETQKIIMLGDKGSMIKKLGTKARESIEQFLGKKVFLELYIKVRPKWRENDTYLKEYGY
;
A
#
# COMPACT_ATOMS: atom_id res chain seq x y z
N MET A 1 31.54 -18.32 12.55
CA MET A 1 30.25 -18.97 12.22
C MET A 1 29.78 -18.26 10.97
N ASP A 2 29.58 -18.97 9.87
CA ASP A 2 29.01 -18.38 8.65
C ASP A 2 27.70 -17.69 9.05
N THR A 3 27.70 -16.36 9.12
CA THR A 3 26.47 -15.59 9.28
C THR A 3 25.75 -15.68 7.95
N GLN A 4 25.04 -16.80 7.79
CA GLN A 4 24.27 -17.07 6.59
C GLN A 4 23.25 -15.94 6.45
N HIS A 5 23.45 -15.11 5.43
CA HIS A 5 22.55 -14.01 5.10
C HIS A 5 21.11 -14.52 5.03
N LYS A 6 20.18 -13.77 5.61
CA LYS A 6 18.75 -14.12 5.60
C LYS A 6 18.01 -13.26 4.59
N ALA A 7 17.21 -13.87 3.72
CA ALA A 7 16.38 -13.10 2.81
C ALA A 7 15.04 -13.76 2.58
N GLY A 8 13.98 -12.96 2.43
CA GLY A 8 12.66 -13.51 2.17
C GLY A 8 11.55 -12.47 2.06
N PHE A 9 10.39 -12.94 1.65
CA PHE A 9 9.19 -12.15 1.37
C PHE A 9 8.28 -12.09 2.59
N VAL A 10 7.98 -10.86 3.01
CA VAL A 10 7.20 -10.53 4.20
C VAL A 10 5.95 -9.77 3.78
N ASN A 11 4.83 -10.48 3.67
CA ASN A 11 3.63 -9.92 3.07
C ASN A 11 2.67 -9.39 4.15
N ILE A 12 2.20 -8.15 3.98
CA ILE A 12 1.29 -7.48 4.91
C ILE A 12 -0.15 -7.70 4.45
N PHE A 13 -0.93 -8.39 5.26
CA PHE A 13 -2.33 -8.72 5.01
C PHE A 13 -3.26 -8.07 6.03
N GLY A 14 -4.52 -7.88 5.65
CA GLY A 14 -5.54 -7.36 6.55
C GLY A 14 -6.62 -6.55 5.82
N PRO A 15 -7.69 -6.18 6.52
CA PRO A 15 -8.80 -5.43 5.96
C PRO A 15 -8.36 -4.07 5.40
N PRO A 16 -9.16 -3.43 4.53
CA PRO A 16 -8.98 -2.03 4.18
C PRO A 16 -8.82 -1.15 5.44
N ASN A 17 -8.00 -0.10 5.37
CA ASN A 17 -7.79 0.88 6.45
C ASN A 17 -7.16 0.37 7.77
N ALA A 18 -6.68 -0.88 7.83
CA ALA A 18 -5.92 -1.42 8.97
C ALA A 18 -4.56 -0.72 9.20
N GLY A 19 -4.05 0.01 8.19
CA GLY A 19 -2.78 0.74 8.26
C GLY A 19 -1.60 0.10 7.50
N LYS A 20 -1.86 -0.86 6.60
CA LYS A 20 -0.82 -1.64 5.88
C LYS A 20 0.20 -0.77 5.15
N SER A 21 -0.27 0.14 4.31
CA SER A 21 0.58 1.09 3.58
C SER A 21 1.32 2.05 4.51
N THR A 22 0.70 2.43 5.62
CA THR A 22 1.34 3.26 6.65
C THR A 22 2.48 2.50 7.33
N LEU A 23 2.28 1.20 7.62
CA LEU A 23 3.31 0.33 8.17
C LEU A 23 4.47 0.17 7.18
N LEU A 24 4.18 -0.11 5.90
CA LEU A 24 5.22 -0.22 4.87
C LEU A 24 6.07 1.04 4.81
N ASN A 25 5.44 2.21 4.64
CA ASN A 25 6.19 3.48 4.57
C ASN A 25 6.99 3.76 5.85
N ALA A 26 6.46 3.40 7.02
CA ALA A 26 7.15 3.58 8.29
C ALA A 26 8.36 2.65 8.46
N LEU A 27 8.29 1.42 7.94
CA LEU A 27 9.39 0.46 7.98
C LEU A 27 10.49 0.82 6.99
N ILE A 28 10.13 1.22 5.78
CA ILE A 28 11.09 1.62 4.75
C ILE A 28 11.69 3.01 5.02
N GLY A 29 10.93 3.89 5.67
CA GLY A 29 11.31 5.29 5.87
C GLY A 29 10.96 6.22 4.70
N GLU A 30 10.39 5.68 3.61
CA GLU A 30 10.02 6.40 2.40
C GLU A 30 8.53 6.24 2.07
N SER A 31 7.98 7.19 1.30
CA SER A 31 6.56 7.18 0.91
C SER A 31 6.30 6.30 -0.32
N LEU A 32 6.48 4.99 -0.20
CA LEU A 32 6.32 4.03 -1.31
C LEU A 32 4.85 3.69 -1.62
N ALA A 33 3.98 3.66 -0.61
CA ALA A 33 2.57 3.32 -0.78
C ALA A 33 1.66 4.51 -0.44
N ILE A 34 0.55 4.63 -1.17
CA ILE A 34 -0.44 5.68 -0.92
C ILE A 34 -1.14 5.47 0.41
N ILE A 35 -1.33 6.55 1.18
CA ILE A 35 -2.11 6.52 2.41
C ILE A 35 -3.35 7.42 2.23
N SER A 36 -4.54 6.87 2.50
CA SER A 36 -5.77 7.67 2.57
C SER A 36 -6.79 7.04 3.53
N PRO A 37 -7.67 7.85 4.15
CA PRO A 37 -8.74 7.33 5.00
C PRO A 37 -9.84 6.61 4.20
N LYS A 38 -9.91 6.81 2.88
CA LYS A 38 -10.86 6.12 2.00
C LYS A 38 -10.39 4.68 1.75
N VAL A 39 -11.34 3.76 1.72
CA VAL A 39 -11.09 2.34 1.47
C VAL A 39 -10.52 2.11 0.07
N GLN A 40 -10.00 0.90 -0.21
CA GLN A 40 -9.50 0.52 -1.54
C GLN A 40 -8.45 1.48 -2.12
N THR A 41 -7.61 2.05 -1.25
CA THR A 41 -6.53 2.94 -1.67
C THR A 41 -5.39 2.17 -2.35
N THR A 42 -4.95 1.02 -1.83
CA THR A 42 -3.96 0.16 -2.50
C THR A 42 -4.62 -0.73 -3.55
N ARG A 43 -4.16 -0.65 -4.81
CA ARG A 43 -4.65 -1.49 -5.92
C ARG A 43 -3.57 -2.32 -6.61
N HIS A 44 -2.32 -1.93 -6.45
CA HIS A 44 -1.15 -2.67 -6.91
C HIS A 44 -0.42 -3.21 -5.69
N ARG A 45 0.14 -4.41 -5.81
CA ARG A 45 1.16 -4.92 -4.91
C ARG A 45 2.42 -4.08 -5.08
N ILE A 46 2.93 -3.53 -3.98
CA ILE A 46 4.18 -2.74 -3.95
C ILE A 46 5.15 -3.49 -3.06
N LEU A 47 6.34 -3.78 -3.57
CA LEU A 47 7.42 -4.33 -2.76
C LEU A 47 8.28 -3.20 -2.22
N GLY A 48 8.61 -3.26 -0.93
CA GLY A 48 9.58 -2.38 -0.29
C GLY A 48 10.70 -3.21 0.30
N PHE A 49 11.94 -2.80 0.08
CA PHE A 49 13.12 -3.57 0.49
C PHE A 49 13.81 -2.89 1.67
N ILE A 50 14.16 -3.68 2.69
CA ILE A 50 15.14 -3.29 3.70
C ILE A 50 16.33 -4.22 3.52
N THR A 51 17.44 -3.67 3.08
CA THR A 51 18.69 -4.41 2.86
C THR A 51 19.73 -3.93 3.86
N GLU A 52 20.28 -4.88 4.62
CA GLU A 52 21.39 -4.69 5.54
C GLU A 52 22.45 -5.77 5.26
N GLU A 53 23.66 -5.61 5.79
CA GLU A 53 24.79 -6.52 5.55
C GLU A 53 24.45 -8.02 5.77
N ASN A 54 23.58 -8.31 6.74
CA ASN A 54 23.26 -9.68 7.15
C ASN A 54 21.86 -10.15 6.75
N TYR A 55 21.02 -9.27 6.17
CA TYR A 55 19.68 -9.66 5.75
C TYR A 55 19.07 -8.75 4.67
N GLN A 56 18.12 -9.31 3.92
CA GLN A 56 17.22 -8.54 3.06
C GLN A 56 15.77 -8.94 3.31
N ILE A 57 14.95 -7.98 3.77
CA ILE A 57 13.52 -8.19 3.96
C ILE A 57 12.77 -7.54 2.79
N ILE A 58 12.00 -8.34 2.06
CA ILE A 58 11.12 -7.86 1.00
C ILE A 58 9.70 -7.73 1.55
N PHE A 59 9.34 -6.54 2.02
CA PHE A 59 7.97 -6.26 2.42
C PHE A 59 7.07 -6.14 1.20
N SER A 60 5.82 -6.61 1.33
CA SER A 60 4.79 -6.32 0.34
C SER A 60 3.58 -5.66 0.99
N ASP A 61 3.21 -4.48 0.48
CA ASP A 61 1.85 -3.95 0.69
C ASP A 61 0.93 -4.55 -0.37
N THR A 62 -0.19 -5.10 0.09
CA THR A 62 -1.17 -5.78 -0.76
C THR A 62 -2.50 -5.03 -0.75
N PRO A 63 -3.29 -5.09 -1.84
CA PRO A 63 -4.67 -4.60 -1.81
C PRO A 63 -5.44 -5.16 -0.61
N GLY A 64 -6.30 -4.35 0.00
CA GLY A 64 -7.17 -4.83 1.07
C GLY A 64 -8.07 -5.97 0.58
N ILE A 65 -8.19 -7.02 1.39
CA ILE A 65 -8.97 -8.22 1.06
C ILE A 65 -10.45 -7.86 0.99
N ILE A 66 -11.08 -8.16 -0.14
CA ILE A 66 -12.47 -7.81 -0.44
C ILE A 66 -13.14 -8.89 -1.30
N ASN A 67 -14.47 -8.94 -1.27
CA ASN A 67 -15.22 -9.73 -2.23
C ASN A 67 -15.20 -9.04 -3.61
N PRO A 68 -14.69 -9.71 -4.67
CA PRO A 68 -14.57 -9.09 -5.99
C PRO A 68 -15.94 -8.89 -6.64
N LYS A 69 -16.16 -7.70 -7.21
CA LYS A 69 -17.42 -7.33 -7.88
C LYS A 69 -17.25 -7.10 -9.38
N TYR A 70 -16.03 -6.82 -9.83
CA TYR A 70 -15.68 -6.54 -11.22
C TYR A 70 -14.21 -6.91 -11.48
N LYS A 71 -13.76 -6.83 -12.73
CA LYS A 71 -12.45 -7.37 -13.14
C LYS A 71 -11.26 -6.75 -12.42
N LEU A 72 -11.24 -5.42 -12.21
CA LEU A 72 -10.20 -4.78 -11.38
C LEU A 72 -10.10 -5.40 -9.98
N HIS A 73 -11.23 -5.63 -9.29
CA HIS A 73 -11.18 -6.31 -7.99
C HIS A 73 -10.62 -7.74 -8.12
N SER A 74 -10.96 -8.45 -9.19
CA SER A 74 -10.45 -9.81 -9.43
C SER A 74 -8.93 -9.80 -9.63
N LYS A 75 -8.39 -8.80 -10.34
CA LYS A 75 -6.95 -8.57 -10.49
C LYS A 75 -6.27 -8.25 -9.16
N MET A 76 -6.88 -7.37 -8.36
CA MET A 76 -6.38 -7.07 -7.01
C MET A 76 -6.32 -8.33 -6.14
N MET A 77 -7.35 -9.18 -6.17
CA MET A 77 -7.37 -10.43 -5.39
C MET A 77 -6.39 -11.48 -5.95
N GLN A 78 -6.11 -11.48 -7.25
CA GLN A 78 -5.04 -12.29 -7.82
C GLN A 78 -3.66 -11.88 -7.26
N GLN A 79 -3.41 -10.58 -7.09
CA GLN A 79 -2.18 -10.08 -6.49
C GLN A 79 -2.07 -10.47 -5.00
N VAL A 80 -3.18 -10.41 -4.25
CA VAL A 80 -3.24 -10.91 -2.86
C VAL A 80 -2.93 -12.40 -2.82
N LYS A 81 -3.53 -13.20 -3.71
CA LYS A 81 -3.28 -14.65 -3.78
C LYS A 81 -1.81 -14.95 -4.10
N SER A 82 -1.21 -14.25 -5.05
CA SER A 82 0.22 -14.39 -5.37
C SER A 82 1.10 -14.07 -4.16
N ALA A 83 0.76 -13.03 -3.39
CA ALA A 83 1.46 -12.69 -2.16
C ALA A 83 1.27 -13.77 -1.07
N MET A 84 0.16 -14.50 -1.06
CA MET A 84 0.00 -15.60 -0.11
C MET A 84 0.89 -16.81 -0.48
N GLU A 85 1.10 -17.05 -1.78
CA GLU A 85 1.88 -18.19 -2.27
C GLU A 85 3.38 -18.01 -2.06
N ASP A 86 3.89 -16.77 -2.08
CA ASP A 86 5.31 -16.47 -1.93
C ASP A 86 5.73 -15.98 -0.54
N ALA A 87 4.81 -15.88 0.42
CA ALA A 87 5.13 -15.39 1.77
C ALA A 87 6.01 -16.38 2.54
N ASP A 88 7.23 -15.95 2.91
CA ASP A 88 8.03 -16.63 3.92
C ASP A 88 7.52 -16.30 5.33
N VAL A 89 7.06 -15.06 5.54
CA VAL A 89 6.41 -14.59 6.78
C VAL A 89 5.18 -13.75 6.42
N ALA A 90 4.08 -13.96 7.14
CA ALA A 90 2.86 -13.17 6.95
C ALA A 90 2.63 -12.22 8.14
N LEU A 91 2.58 -10.92 7.86
CA LEU A 91 2.17 -9.90 8.83
C LEU A 91 0.66 -9.69 8.74
N LEU A 92 -0.07 -10.11 9.77
CA LEU A 92 -1.52 -9.95 9.86
C LEU A 92 -1.82 -8.64 10.58
N MET A 93 -2.31 -7.64 9.88
CA MET A 93 -2.56 -6.32 10.44
C MET A 93 -4.03 -6.16 10.82
N ALA A 94 -4.31 -6.17 12.13
CA ALA A 94 -5.60 -5.89 12.71
C ALA A 94 -5.71 -4.43 13.16
N ASP A 95 -6.94 -3.91 13.22
CA ASP A 95 -7.25 -2.62 13.83
C ASP A 95 -7.84 -2.87 15.22
N ALA A 96 -7.23 -2.30 16.26
CA ALA A 96 -7.66 -2.46 17.65
C ALA A 96 -9.10 -1.96 17.91
N THR A 97 -9.65 -1.12 17.05
CA THR A 97 -11.00 -0.55 17.20
C THR A 97 -12.08 -1.33 16.45
N GLU A 98 -11.70 -2.34 15.66
CA GLU A 98 -12.59 -3.11 14.81
C GLU A 98 -12.91 -4.50 15.40
N SER A 99 -13.93 -5.16 14.85
CA SER A 99 -14.37 -6.48 15.30
C SER A 99 -13.30 -7.57 15.08
N ILE A 100 -13.00 -8.31 16.16
CA ILE A 100 -12.13 -9.49 16.12
C ILE A 100 -12.71 -10.57 15.20
N ASP A 101 -14.03 -10.80 15.26
CA ASP A 101 -14.69 -11.83 14.45
C ASP A 101 -14.63 -11.48 12.96
N GLY A 102 -14.90 -10.22 12.61
CA GLY A 102 -14.79 -9.76 11.22
C GLY A 102 -13.37 -9.88 10.68
N PHE A 103 -12.37 -9.58 11.52
CA PHE A 103 -10.97 -9.81 11.15
C PHE A 103 -10.66 -11.30 10.96
N ALA A 104 -11.10 -12.16 11.88
CA ALA A 104 -10.88 -13.60 11.83
C ALA A 104 -11.49 -14.24 10.57
N GLU A 105 -12.70 -13.82 10.17
CA GLU A 105 -13.35 -14.25 8.93
C GLU A 105 -12.51 -13.91 7.70
N ILE A 106 -11.96 -12.69 7.64
CA ILE A 106 -11.11 -12.25 6.53
C ILE A 106 -9.82 -13.07 6.49
N ILE A 107 -9.14 -13.24 7.62
CA ILE A 107 -7.86 -13.98 7.68
C ILE A 107 -8.06 -15.47 7.35
N ALA A 108 -9.18 -16.07 7.76
CA ALA A 108 -9.50 -17.47 7.45
C ALA A 108 -9.53 -17.75 5.93
N THR A 109 -9.82 -16.74 5.10
CA THR A 109 -9.80 -16.88 3.64
C THR A 109 -8.39 -17.06 3.06
N LEU A 110 -7.35 -16.60 3.78
CA LEU A 110 -5.98 -16.57 3.29
C LEU A 110 -5.28 -17.94 3.37
N LYS A 111 -5.81 -18.93 4.12
CA LYS A 111 -5.23 -20.29 4.22
C LYS A 111 -3.69 -20.32 4.28
N LEU A 112 -3.12 -19.42 5.08
CA LEU A 112 -1.67 -19.18 5.12
C LEU A 112 -0.94 -20.41 5.67
N LYS A 113 0.20 -20.72 5.08
CA LYS A 113 1.09 -21.82 5.51
C LYS A 113 2.37 -21.31 6.18
N SER A 114 2.71 -20.05 5.96
CA SER A 114 3.86 -19.38 6.55
C SER A 114 3.60 -19.04 8.03
N PRO A 115 4.66 -18.86 8.83
CA PRO A 115 4.57 -18.22 10.15
C PRO A 115 3.81 -16.90 10.06
N THR A 116 2.97 -16.64 11.06
CA THR A 116 2.11 -15.45 11.11
C THR A 116 2.47 -14.58 12.30
N ILE A 117 2.68 -13.29 12.06
CA ILE A 117 2.88 -12.29 13.11
C ILE A 117 1.66 -11.37 13.09
N LEU A 118 0.87 -11.40 14.16
CA LEU A 118 -0.29 -10.55 14.32
C LEU A 118 0.13 -9.19 14.87
N LEU A 119 -0.10 -8.15 14.08
CA LEU A 119 0.11 -6.76 14.44
C LEU A 119 -1.24 -6.11 14.75
N ILE A 120 -1.48 -5.79 16.01
CA ILE A 120 -2.69 -5.10 16.45
C ILE A 120 -2.40 -3.60 16.44
N ASN A 121 -2.78 -2.93 15.36
CA ASN A 121 -2.50 -1.51 15.14
C ASN A 121 -3.53 -0.59 15.81
N LYS A 122 -3.18 0.69 15.93
CA LYS A 122 -3.99 1.76 16.54
C LYS A 122 -4.26 1.54 18.03
N ILE A 123 -3.35 0.86 18.72
CA ILE A 123 -3.47 0.62 20.17
C ILE A 123 -3.53 1.92 20.98
N ASP A 124 -3.01 3.02 20.44
CA ASP A 124 -3.09 4.36 21.03
C ASP A 124 -4.52 4.90 21.18
N LEU A 125 -5.48 4.33 20.47
CA LEU A 125 -6.90 4.69 20.59
C LEU A 125 -7.59 3.99 21.77
N ILE A 126 -7.03 2.88 22.27
CA ILE A 126 -7.54 2.16 23.43
C ILE A 126 -6.86 2.72 24.68
N LYS A 127 -7.58 3.47 25.51
CA LYS A 127 -6.96 4.20 26.64
C LYS A 127 -6.75 3.33 27.88
N ASP A 128 -7.61 2.35 28.11
CA ASP A 128 -7.53 1.47 29.27
C ASP A 128 -6.55 0.32 29.01
N LYS A 129 -5.54 0.17 29.88
CA LYS A 129 -4.54 -0.91 29.78
C LYS A 129 -5.16 -2.29 29.98
N ALA A 130 -6.12 -2.42 30.89
CA ALA A 130 -6.78 -3.70 31.13
C ALA A 130 -7.65 -4.12 29.93
N GLU A 131 -8.25 -3.16 29.23
CA GLU A 131 -8.91 -3.39 27.95
C GLU A 131 -7.91 -3.80 26.85
N GLN A 132 -6.75 -3.13 26.74
CA GLN A 132 -5.71 -3.54 25.78
C GLN A 132 -5.27 -4.98 26.00
N GLU A 133 -4.92 -5.37 27.23
CA GLU A 133 -4.49 -6.73 27.56
C GLU A 133 -5.55 -7.78 27.21
N ARG A 134 -6.82 -7.51 27.53
CA ARG A 134 -7.95 -8.38 27.17
C ARG A 134 -8.10 -8.52 25.65
N LEU A 135 -7.96 -7.41 24.92
CA LEU A 135 -8.04 -7.39 23.46
C LEU A 135 -6.89 -8.18 22.83
N LEU A 136 -5.65 -8.00 23.29
CA LEU A 136 -4.51 -8.79 22.84
C LEU A 136 -4.72 -10.30 23.05
N ALA A 137 -5.20 -10.69 24.24
CA ALA A 137 -5.48 -12.09 24.56
C ALA A 137 -6.57 -12.67 23.65
N ALA A 138 -7.68 -11.94 23.45
CA ALA A 138 -8.78 -12.38 22.59
C ALA A 138 -8.36 -12.54 21.12
N PHE A 139 -7.56 -11.61 20.60
CA PHE A 139 -6.98 -11.72 19.25
C PHE A 139 -6.05 -12.94 19.13
N ALA A 140 -5.15 -13.14 20.11
CA ALA A 140 -4.23 -14.26 20.12
C ALA A 140 -4.97 -15.61 20.19
N GLU A 141 -6.00 -15.72 21.02
CA GLU A 141 -6.81 -16.93 21.16
C GLU A 141 -7.58 -17.25 19.87
N LYS A 142 -8.18 -16.24 19.23
CA LYS A 142 -9.00 -16.40 18.03
C LYS A 142 -8.16 -16.73 16.80
N ILE A 143 -7.07 -15.99 16.59
CA ILE A 143 -6.25 -16.06 15.37
C ILE A 143 -5.16 -17.13 15.48
N LYS A 144 -4.69 -17.42 16.70
CA LYS A 144 -3.59 -18.35 16.99
C LYS A 144 -2.32 -18.05 16.16
N PRO A 145 -1.83 -16.80 16.15
CA PRO A 145 -0.64 -16.44 15.39
C PRO A 145 0.62 -17.02 16.05
N THR A 146 1.71 -17.05 15.30
CA THR A 146 3.03 -17.43 15.85
C THR A 146 3.52 -16.40 16.87
N LYS A 147 3.24 -15.12 16.64
CA LYS A 147 3.60 -14.00 17.54
C LYS A 147 2.55 -12.89 17.44
N THR A 148 2.31 -12.19 18.56
CA THR A 148 1.39 -11.05 18.60
C THR A 148 2.12 -9.82 19.12
N ILE A 149 1.96 -8.69 18.45
CA ILE A 149 2.56 -7.40 18.81
C ILE A 149 1.48 -6.33 18.72
N ALA A 150 1.24 -5.60 19.81
CA ALA A 150 0.40 -4.40 19.77
C ALA A 150 1.25 -3.18 19.40
N ILE A 151 0.81 -2.45 18.39
CA ILE A 151 1.55 -1.33 17.80
C ILE A 151 0.67 -0.10 17.59
N SER A 152 1.32 1.04 17.42
CA SER A 152 0.71 2.19 16.76
C SER A 152 1.70 2.73 15.74
N VAL A 153 1.38 2.55 14.46
CA VAL A 153 2.26 3.03 13.39
C VAL A 153 2.38 4.56 13.41
N THR A 154 1.26 5.26 13.63
CA THR A 154 1.23 6.73 13.62
C THR A 154 1.91 7.34 14.84
N LYS A 155 1.87 6.66 16.00
CA LYS A 155 2.56 7.09 17.23
C LYS A 155 3.93 6.47 17.41
N LYS A 156 4.37 5.61 16.48
CA LYS A 156 5.62 4.84 16.55
C LYS A 156 5.75 4.03 17.84
N ILE A 157 4.66 3.44 18.32
CA ILE A 157 4.65 2.59 19.52
C ILE A 157 4.98 1.16 19.09
N ASN A 158 5.99 0.56 19.74
CA ASN A 158 6.42 -0.83 19.59
C ASN A 158 6.83 -1.25 18.17
N MET A 159 7.16 -0.29 17.30
CA MET A 159 7.56 -0.55 15.91
C MET A 159 8.91 -1.28 15.82
N GLU A 160 9.80 -1.01 16.78
CA GLU A 160 11.11 -1.62 16.91
C GLU A 160 11.07 -3.14 17.14
N GLN A 161 9.92 -3.68 17.55
CA GLN A 161 9.73 -5.12 17.78
C GLN A 161 9.46 -5.90 16.49
N ILE A 162 9.05 -5.22 15.41
CA ILE A 162 8.59 -5.86 14.18
C ILE A 162 9.75 -6.53 13.43
N LEU A 163 10.85 -5.81 13.19
CA LEU A 163 11.99 -6.35 12.44
C LEU A 163 12.63 -7.56 13.14
N PRO A 164 12.95 -7.52 14.45
CA PRO A 164 13.48 -8.70 15.14
C PRO A 164 12.53 -9.90 15.08
N ALA A 165 11.22 -9.66 15.20
CA ALA A 165 10.22 -10.72 15.08
C ALA A 165 10.18 -11.34 13.68
N VAL A 166 10.32 -10.54 12.62
CA VAL A 166 10.39 -11.04 11.24
C VAL A 166 11.66 -11.86 11.01
N LEU A 167 12.82 -11.36 11.45
CA LEU A 167 14.13 -12.00 11.27
C LEU A 167 14.23 -13.37 11.95
N GLU A 168 13.45 -13.60 13.01
CA GLU A 168 13.33 -14.88 13.71
C GLU A 168 12.85 -16.00 12.77
N TYR A 169 11.96 -15.67 11.83
CA TYR A 169 11.32 -16.63 10.91
C TYR A 169 11.81 -16.53 9.46
N LEU A 170 12.67 -15.55 9.14
CA LEU A 170 13.19 -15.36 7.80
C LEU A 170 14.20 -16.46 7.41
N PRO A 171 14.06 -17.11 6.24
CA PRO A 171 14.92 -18.20 5.82
C PRO A 171 16.33 -17.72 5.43
N PRO A 172 17.35 -18.60 5.52
CA PRO A 172 18.67 -18.33 4.98
C PRO A 172 18.62 -18.32 3.45
N ASN A 173 18.90 -17.17 2.84
CA ASN A 173 18.90 -16.97 1.38
C ASN A 173 19.85 -15.82 1.02
N PRO A 174 20.47 -15.84 -0.18
CA PRO A 174 21.15 -14.66 -0.70
C PRO A 174 20.15 -13.51 -0.92
N PRO A 175 20.61 -12.25 -1.03
CA PRO A 175 19.74 -11.14 -1.41
C PRO A 175 19.10 -11.39 -2.78
N PHE A 176 17.80 -11.06 -2.89
CA PHE A 176 17.00 -11.16 -4.11
C PHE A 176 17.12 -9.91 -5.00
N PHE A 177 17.37 -8.75 -4.39
CA PHE A 177 17.45 -7.45 -5.06
C PHE A 177 18.78 -6.73 -4.75
N PRO A 178 19.21 -5.79 -5.61
CA PRO A 178 20.37 -4.94 -5.34
C PRO A 178 20.25 -4.15 -4.03
N GLU A 179 21.38 -3.83 -3.39
CA GLU A 179 21.40 -3.15 -2.09
C GLU A 179 20.85 -1.71 -2.14
N ASP A 180 21.01 -1.02 -3.26
CA ASP A 180 20.55 0.37 -3.45
C ASP A 180 19.05 0.50 -3.78
N ASP A 181 18.39 -0.62 -4.10
CA ASP A 181 16.98 -0.60 -4.46
C ASP A 181 16.11 -0.61 -3.19
N ILE A 182 15.13 0.29 -3.14
CA ILE A 182 14.12 0.32 -2.07
C ILE A 182 12.77 -0.27 -2.49
N SER A 183 12.56 -0.53 -3.80
CA SER A 183 11.31 -1.08 -4.34
C SER A 183 11.45 -1.70 -5.74
N ASP A 184 10.52 -2.58 -6.12
CA ASP A 184 10.42 -3.19 -7.45
C ASP A 184 9.80 -2.26 -8.52
N ARG A 185 9.21 -1.13 -8.11
CA ARG A 185 8.47 -0.25 -9.01
C ARG A 185 9.33 0.90 -9.53
N PRO A 186 9.20 1.27 -10.82
CA PRO A 186 9.92 2.43 -11.35
C PRO A 186 9.38 3.74 -10.78
N THR A 187 10.20 4.79 -10.70
CA THR A 187 9.84 6.12 -10.18
C THR A 187 8.52 6.67 -10.74
N ARG A 188 8.26 6.47 -12.04
CA ARG A 188 7.01 6.90 -12.71
C ARG A 188 5.74 6.31 -12.09
N PHE A 189 5.82 5.11 -11.53
CA PHE A 189 4.70 4.47 -10.83
C PHE A 189 4.38 5.26 -9.55
N PHE A 190 5.38 5.57 -8.73
CA PHE A 190 5.17 6.38 -7.52
C PHE A 190 4.62 7.77 -7.84
N VAL A 191 5.06 8.39 -8.94
CA VAL A 191 4.46 9.64 -9.42
C VAL A 191 2.96 9.48 -9.72
N SER A 192 2.55 8.42 -10.42
CA SER A 192 1.12 8.17 -10.66
C SER A 192 0.35 7.94 -9.36
N GLU A 193 0.96 7.25 -8.41
CA GLU A 193 0.38 6.98 -7.10
C GLU A 193 0.25 8.26 -6.26
N LEU A 194 1.25 9.14 -6.24
CA LEU A 194 1.18 10.44 -5.55
C LEU A 194 0.06 11.34 -6.11
N ILE A 195 -0.14 11.35 -7.43
CA ILE A 195 -1.27 12.06 -8.04
C ILE A 195 -2.59 11.41 -7.59
N ARG A 196 -2.67 10.08 -7.63
CA ARG A 196 -3.88 9.33 -7.24
C ARG A 196 -4.21 9.52 -5.76
N GLU A 197 -3.22 9.61 -4.89
CA GLU A 197 -3.39 9.96 -3.49
C GLU A 197 -4.14 11.28 -3.35
N LYS A 198 -3.70 12.32 -4.08
CA LYS A 198 -4.37 13.62 -4.01
C LYS A 198 -5.78 13.56 -4.59
N ILE A 199 -6.05 12.68 -5.55
CA ILE A 199 -7.43 12.41 -6.01
C ILE A 199 -8.27 11.85 -4.85
N TYR A 200 -7.73 10.89 -4.09
CA TYR A 200 -8.41 10.31 -2.93
C TYR A 200 -8.68 11.37 -1.85
N PHE A 201 -7.80 12.34 -1.62
CA PHE A 201 -8.05 13.40 -0.63
C PHE A 201 -9.00 14.50 -1.13
N LEU A 202 -8.96 14.85 -2.41
CA LEU A 202 -9.67 16.02 -2.94
C LEU A 202 -11.06 15.74 -3.49
N TYR A 203 -11.32 14.51 -3.93
CA TYR A 203 -12.60 14.16 -4.56
C TYR A 203 -13.34 13.10 -3.75
N ASP A 204 -14.65 13.24 -3.65
CA ASP A 204 -15.50 12.36 -2.86
C ASP A 204 -16.33 11.40 -3.71
N LYS A 205 -17.20 10.65 -3.03
CA LYS A 205 -18.12 9.69 -3.63
C LYS A 205 -17.37 8.69 -4.52
N GLU A 206 -17.83 8.49 -5.75
CA GLU A 206 -17.31 7.46 -6.65
C GLU A 206 -16.00 7.85 -7.36
N ILE A 207 -15.62 9.13 -7.39
CA ILE A 207 -14.51 9.62 -8.23
C ILE A 207 -13.19 8.90 -7.93
N PRO A 208 -12.72 8.77 -6.68
CA PRO A 208 -11.46 8.06 -6.38
C PRO A 208 -11.46 6.61 -6.89
N TYR A 209 -12.60 5.92 -6.80
CA TYR A 209 -12.75 4.51 -7.17
C TYR A 209 -12.90 4.28 -8.69
N HIS A 210 -13.13 5.34 -9.45
CA HIS A 210 -13.36 5.32 -10.90
C HIS A 210 -12.22 5.96 -11.70
N THR A 211 -11.13 6.31 -11.02
CA THR A 211 -9.95 6.94 -11.61
C THR A 211 -8.77 5.98 -11.73
N ALA A 212 -7.96 6.15 -12.77
CA ALA A 212 -6.61 5.62 -12.89
C ALA A 212 -5.69 6.77 -13.33
N VAL A 213 -4.41 6.71 -12.96
CA VAL A 213 -3.42 7.73 -13.35
C VAL A 213 -2.31 7.03 -14.14
N LEU A 214 -1.98 7.58 -15.31
CA LEU A 214 -0.90 7.07 -16.16
C LEU A 214 0.09 8.18 -16.47
N VAL A 215 1.36 7.99 -16.15
CA VAL A 215 2.43 8.90 -16.58
C VAL A 215 2.76 8.62 -18.04
N GLN A 216 2.52 9.59 -18.92
CA GLN A 216 2.76 9.50 -20.36
C GLN A 216 4.19 9.92 -20.74
N SER A 217 4.72 10.93 -20.06
CA SER A 217 6.10 11.41 -20.24
C SER A 217 6.72 11.70 -18.90
N PHE A 218 7.97 11.27 -18.72
CA PHE A 218 8.81 11.60 -17.58
C PHE A 218 10.20 11.98 -18.10
N LYS A 219 10.56 13.26 -18.03
CA LYS A 219 11.86 13.78 -18.49
C LYS A 219 12.58 14.38 -17.30
N ASP A 220 13.60 13.67 -16.80
CA ASP A 220 14.49 14.18 -15.75
C ASP A 220 15.57 15.07 -16.40
N LEU A 221 15.42 16.39 -16.25
CA LEU A 221 16.39 17.38 -16.72
C LEU A 221 17.19 17.90 -15.52
N PRO A 222 18.39 18.49 -15.71
CA PRO A 222 19.31 18.81 -14.63
C PRO A 222 18.73 19.58 -13.43
N HIS A 223 17.76 20.47 -13.66
CA HIS A 223 17.16 21.31 -12.60
C HIS A 223 15.64 21.12 -12.44
N ILE A 224 15.00 20.35 -13.32
CA ILE A 224 13.55 20.22 -13.33
C ILE A 224 13.13 18.89 -13.98
N VAL A 225 12.17 18.23 -13.36
CA VAL A 225 11.53 17.04 -13.94
C VAL A 225 10.24 17.48 -14.64
N ARG A 226 10.11 17.18 -15.93
CA ARG A 226 8.87 17.47 -16.70
C ARG A 226 8.05 16.20 -16.83
N ILE A 227 6.83 16.24 -16.30
CA ILE A 227 5.93 15.10 -16.19
C ILE A 227 4.61 15.46 -16.87
N SER A 228 4.13 14.58 -17.76
CA SER A 228 2.75 14.61 -18.23
C SER A 228 2.04 13.33 -17.82
N ALA A 229 0.83 13.47 -17.29
CA ALA A 229 0.02 12.35 -16.84
C ALA A 229 -1.44 12.46 -17.28
N ASP A 230 -2.02 11.31 -17.63
CA ASP A 230 -3.44 11.17 -17.88
C ASP A 230 -4.15 10.71 -16.62
N ILE A 231 -5.23 11.38 -16.27
CA ILE A 231 -6.22 10.93 -15.31
C ILE A 231 -7.39 10.34 -16.10
N VAL A 232 -7.50 9.02 -16.06
CA VAL A 232 -8.54 8.28 -16.74
C VAL A 232 -9.78 8.17 -15.85
N VAL A 233 -10.94 8.56 -16.37
CA VAL A 233 -12.26 8.41 -15.71
C VAL A 233 -13.19 7.55 -16.56
N THR A 234 -14.31 7.09 -15.96
CA THR A 234 -15.27 6.22 -16.65
C THR A 234 -16.30 7.01 -17.46
N ARG A 235 -16.73 8.20 -17.01
CA ARG A 235 -17.84 8.97 -17.60
C ARG A 235 -17.49 10.43 -17.80
N GLU A 236 -18.15 11.09 -18.75
CA GLU A 236 -17.96 12.53 -19.01
C GLU A 236 -18.35 13.39 -17.80
N THR A 237 -19.40 13.00 -17.08
CA THR A 237 -19.81 13.68 -15.83
C THR A 237 -18.69 13.68 -14.78
N GLN A 238 -17.92 12.60 -14.69
CA GLN A 238 -16.78 12.50 -13.78
C GLN A 238 -15.65 13.45 -14.23
N LYS A 239 -15.39 13.56 -15.53
CA LYS A 239 -14.42 14.52 -16.07
C LYS A 239 -14.80 15.96 -15.73
N ILE A 240 -16.08 16.32 -15.85
CA ILE A 240 -16.57 17.65 -15.47
C ILE A 240 -16.34 17.91 -13.96
N ILE A 241 -16.65 16.94 -13.10
CA ILE A 241 -16.40 17.03 -11.65
C ILE A 241 -14.89 17.19 -11.37
N MET A 242 -14.05 16.46 -12.08
CA MET A 242 -12.59 16.53 -11.91
C MET A 242 -12.01 17.89 -12.31
N LEU A 243 -12.52 18.49 -13.38
CA LEU A 243 -12.16 19.85 -13.79
C LEU A 243 -12.59 20.87 -12.71
N GLY A 244 -13.82 20.74 -12.21
CA GLY A 244 -14.43 21.74 -11.33
C GLY A 244 -14.75 23.05 -12.06
N ASP A 245 -15.40 23.99 -11.35
CA ASP A 245 -15.75 25.28 -11.95
C ASP A 245 -14.50 26.00 -12.46
N LYS A 246 -14.50 26.35 -13.75
CA LYS A 246 -13.38 26.98 -14.47
C LYS A 246 -12.01 26.30 -14.26
N GLY A 247 -11.99 24.97 -14.05
CA GLY A 247 -10.74 24.23 -13.84
C GLY A 247 -10.13 24.36 -12.42
N SER A 248 -10.89 24.90 -11.45
CA SER A 248 -10.41 25.13 -10.08
C SER A 248 -9.96 23.85 -9.39
N MET A 249 -10.68 22.74 -9.58
CA MET A 249 -10.36 21.47 -8.92
C MET A 249 -9.15 20.80 -9.53
N ILE A 250 -9.02 20.76 -10.86
CA ILE A 250 -7.83 20.19 -11.50
C ILE A 250 -6.57 21.02 -11.18
N LYS A 251 -6.68 22.35 -11.08
CA LYS A 251 -5.58 23.21 -10.65
C LYS A 251 -5.14 22.91 -9.21
N LYS A 252 -6.11 22.73 -8.30
CA LYS A 252 -5.85 22.33 -6.91
C LYS A 252 -5.18 20.96 -6.83
N LEU A 253 -5.65 19.99 -7.62
CA LEU A 253 -5.05 18.65 -7.73
C LEU A 253 -3.61 18.74 -8.21
N GLY A 254 -3.37 19.41 -9.34
CA GLY A 254 -2.04 19.57 -9.91
C GLY A 254 -1.06 20.25 -8.96
N THR A 255 -1.52 21.27 -8.23
CA THR A 255 -0.68 21.97 -7.24
C THR A 255 -0.23 21.04 -6.12
N LYS A 256 -1.17 20.32 -5.48
CA LYS A 256 -0.88 19.41 -4.36
C LYS A 256 -0.11 18.17 -4.79
N ALA A 257 -0.38 17.64 -5.98
CA ALA A 257 0.36 16.51 -6.52
C ALA A 257 1.80 16.90 -6.83
N ARG A 258 2.00 18.06 -7.47
CA ARG A 258 3.34 18.60 -7.76
C ARG A 258 4.16 18.77 -6.48
N GLU A 259 3.59 19.35 -5.41
CA GLU A 259 4.28 19.50 -4.12
C GLU A 259 4.77 18.16 -3.56
N SER A 260 3.94 17.12 -3.55
CA SER A 260 4.35 15.80 -3.07
C SER A 260 5.35 15.11 -4.00
N ILE A 261 5.25 15.30 -5.31
CA ILE A 261 6.24 14.77 -6.26
C ILE A 261 7.58 15.49 -6.11
N GLU A 262 7.60 16.81 -5.88
CA GLU A 262 8.85 17.56 -5.64
C GLU A 262 9.55 17.08 -4.37
N GLN A 263 8.79 16.79 -3.31
CA GLN A 263 9.32 16.21 -2.07
C GLN A 263 9.90 14.82 -2.32
N PHE A 264 9.17 13.96 -3.02
CA PHE A 264 9.59 12.59 -3.33
C PHE A 264 10.84 12.54 -4.24
N LEU A 265 10.94 13.42 -5.23
CA LEU A 265 12.06 13.45 -6.17
C LEU A 265 13.25 14.31 -5.71
N GLY A 266 13.08 15.14 -4.67
CA GLY A 266 14.08 16.12 -4.26
C GLY A 266 14.43 17.17 -5.34
N LYS A 267 13.56 17.36 -6.35
CA LYS A 267 13.77 18.24 -7.50
C LYS A 267 12.51 19.04 -7.81
N LYS A 268 12.67 20.17 -8.52
CA LYS A 268 11.52 20.93 -9.05
C LYS A 268 10.79 20.12 -10.12
N VAL A 269 9.47 20.28 -10.18
CA VAL A 269 8.61 19.51 -11.09
C VAL A 269 7.71 20.44 -11.89
N PHE A 270 7.67 20.23 -13.20
CA PHE A 270 6.61 20.75 -14.06
C PHE A 270 5.63 19.62 -14.37
N LEU A 271 4.41 19.73 -13.86
CA LEU A 271 3.38 18.70 -13.96
C LEU A 271 2.22 19.15 -14.86
N GLU A 272 1.98 18.40 -15.93
CA GLU A 272 0.81 18.54 -16.81
C GLU A 272 -0.17 17.39 -16.58
N LEU A 273 -1.44 17.71 -16.35
CA LEU A 273 -2.50 16.74 -16.12
C LEU A 273 -3.57 16.84 -17.20
N TYR A 274 -3.91 15.72 -17.83
CA TYR A 274 -4.99 15.61 -18.81
C TYR A 274 -6.07 14.67 -18.29
N ILE A 275 -7.35 15.00 -18.47
CA ILE A 275 -8.45 14.09 -18.08
C ILE A 275 -8.98 13.40 -19.33
N LYS A 276 -8.92 12.07 -19.35
CA LYS A 276 -9.41 11.23 -20.45
C LYS A 276 -10.57 10.37 -20.00
N VAL A 277 -11.61 10.26 -20.83
CA VAL A 277 -12.77 9.41 -20.55
C VAL A 277 -12.61 8.08 -21.28
N ARG A 278 -12.58 6.99 -20.52
CA ARG A 278 -12.48 5.61 -21.01
C ARG A 278 -13.62 4.79 -20.40
N PRO A 279 -14.75 4.63 -21.11
CA PRO A 279 -15.87 3.85 -20.61
C PRO A 279 -15.46 2.41 -20.29
N LYS A 280 -16.00 1.86 -19.19
CA LYS A 280 -15.80 0.46 -18.76
C LYS A 280 -14.34 0.00 -18.61
N TRP A 281 -13.39 0.91 -18.39
CA TRP A 281 -11.98 0.54 -18.29
C TRP A 281 -11.69 -0.50 -17.19
N ARG A 282 -12.44 -0.46 -16.08
CA ARG A 282 -12.32 -1.41 -14.95
C ARG A 282 -12.83 -2.82 -15.23
N GLU A 283 -13.50 -3.02 -16.36
CA GLU A 283 -14.08 -4.29 -16.82
C GLU A 283 -13.39 -4.82 -18.09
N ASN A 284 -12.38 -4.10 -18.59
CA ASN A 284 -11.70 -4.40 -19.84
C ASN A 284 -10.26 -4.85 -19.56
N ASP A 285 -9.92 -6.09 -19.90
CA ASP A 285 -8.61 -6.67 -19.59
C ASP A 285 -7.45 -5.96 -20.31
N THR A 286 -7.68 -5.43 -21.51
CA THR A 286 -6.67 -4.67 -22.25
C THR A 286 -6.31 -3.39 -21.50
N TYR A 287 -7.31 -2.61 -21.08
CA TYR A 287 -7.07 -1.40 -20.29
C TYR A 287 -6.48 -1.71 -18.92
N LEU A 288 -6.95 -2.75 -18.24
CA LEU A 288 -6.38 -3.16 -16.96
C LEU A 288 -4.89 -3.50 -17.09
N LYS A 289 -4.51 -4.27 -18.12
CA LYS A 289 -3.12 -4.60 -18.41
C LYS A 289 -2.28 -3.36 -18.76
N GLU A 290 -2.81 -2.47 -19.61
CA GLU A 290 -2.15 -1.20 -19.98
C GLU A 290 -1.88 -0.33 -18.74
N TYR A 291 -2.80 -0.37 -17.76
CA TYR A 291 -2.71 0.44 -16.55
C TYR A 291 -1.94 -0.27 -15.43
N GLY A 292 -1.39 -1.46 -15.69
CA GLY A 292 -0.52 -2.20 -14.77
C GLY A 292 -1.24 -3.08 -13.72
N TYR A 293 -2.50 -3.46 -13.96
CA TYR A 293 -3.30 -4.32 -13.05
C TYR A 293 -3.26 -5.81 -13.39
#